data_AF-A0A2U1PJE5-F1
#
_entry.id   AF-A0A2U1PJE5-F1
#
_cell.length_a   1.000
_cell.length_b   1.000
_cell.length_c   1.000
_cell.angle_alpha   90.00
_cell.angle_beta   90.00
_cell.angle_gamma   90.00
#
_symmetry.space_group_name_H-M   'P 1'
#
loop_
_entity.id
_entity.type
_entity.pdbx_description
1 polymer ?
#
loop_
_entity_poly.entity_id
_entity_poly.type
_entity_poly.pdbx_seq_one_letter_code
_entity_poly.pdbx_strand_id
1 'polypeptide(L)'
;MKKHLNTLPSFATHLISLTMTHPLNVAVIGAGICGLLTTRELLREKQQVTVFEKSDKVGGTWVYDPRVEAEDLLGLDPNRSIVHSSLYSSLRTNLPRPLMSFSVKGITDLK
;
A
#
# COMPACT_ATOMS: atom_id res chain seq x y z
N MET A 1 26.82 -35.31 44.63
CA MET A 1 25.87 -34.17 44.63
C MET A 1 25.72 -33.65 43.21
N LYS A 2 24.64 -34.05 42.52
CA LYS A 2 24.35 -33.68 41.13
C LYS A 2 23.74 -32.27 41.12
N LYS A 3 24.36 -31.35 40.41
CA LYS A 3 23.89 -29.97 40.25
C LYS A 3 22.76 -30.01 39.22
N HIS A 4 21.53 -29.71 39.65
CA HIS A 4 20.37 -29.63 38.79
C HIS A 4 20.60 -28.56 37.71
N LEU A 5 20.60 -28.99 36.44
CA LEU A 5 20.40 -28.11 35.29
C LEU A 5 18.98 -27.52 35.43
N ASN A 6 18.91 -26.20 35.55
CA ASN A 6 17.65 -25.47 35.45
C ASN A 6 17.15 -25.57 34.01
N THR A 7 16.20 -26.45 33.77
CA THR A 7 15.37 -26.47 32.55
C THR A 7 14.52 -25.20 32.54
N LEU A 8 14.73 -24.32 31.56
CA LEU A 8 13.83 -23.21 31.28
C LEU A 8 12.42 -23.77 30.99
N PRO A 9 11.34 -23.12 31.45
CA PRO A 9 9.99 -23.62 31.27
C PRO A 9 9.59 -23.59 29.78
N SER A 10 9.02 -24.72 29.31
CA SER A 10 8.47 -24.97 27.97
C SER A 10 7.44 -23.92 27.48
N PHE A 11 6.99 -23.03 28.36
CA PHE A 11 6.09 -21.92 28.01
C PHE A 11 6.75 -20.83 27.14
N ALA A 12 8.07 -20.63 27.25
CA ALA A 12 8.76 -19.62 26.43
C ALA A 12 8.83 -20.03 24.94
N THR A 13 8.92 -21.32 24.64
CA THR A 13 8.94 -21.85 23.27
C THR A 13 7.63 -21.64 22.52
N HIS A 14 6.48 -21.59 23.22
CA HIS A 14 5.18 -21.38 22.58
C HIS A 14 4.91 -19.91 22.24
N LEU A 15 5.43 -18.97 23.03
CA LEU A 15 5.34 -17.53 22.76
C LEU A 15 6.25 -17.09 21.61
N ILE A 16 7.38 -17.77 21.40
CA ILE A 16 8.28 -17.52 20.27
C ILE A 16 7.62 -17.94 18.94
N SER A 17 6.80 -19.00 18.94
CA SER A 17 6.10 -19.50 17.75
C SER A 17 5.04 -18.53 17.20
N LEU A 18 4.41 -17.71 18.05
CA LEU A 18 3.45 -16.68 17.62
C LEU A 18 4.07 -15.49 16.88
N THR A 19 5.41 -15.42 16.80
CA THR A 19 6.13 -14.28 16.19
C THR A 19 6.90 -14.63 14.91
N MET A 20 6.88 -15.89 14.48
CA MET A 20 7.42 -16.33 13.19
C MET A 20 6.27 -16.50 12.20
N THR A 21 5.57 -15.41 11.87
CA THR A 21 4.66 -15.42 10.73
C THR A 21 5.51 -15.60 9.47
N HIS A 22 5.39 -16.76 8.82
CA HIS A 22 6.01 -16.97 7.53
C HIS A 22 5.52 -15.89 6.54
N PRO A 23 6.42 -15.30 5.71
CA PRO A 23 6.02 -14.31 4.73
C PRO A 23 4.91 -14.84 3.84
N LEU A 24 3.75 -14.19 3.85
CA LEU A 24 2.65 -14.47 2.94
C LEU A 24 2.97 -13.87 1.58
N ASN A 25 2.49 -14.53 0.53
CA ASN A 25 2.44 -13.96 -0.82
C ASN A 25 1.15 -13.15 -0.96
N VAL A 26 1.28 -11.84 -1.09
CA VAL A 26 0.16 -10.90 -1.12
C VAL A 26 0.09 -10.20 -2.47
N ALA A 27 -1.07 -10.27 -3.10
CA ALA A 27 -1.38 -9.48 -4.30
C ALA A 27 -2.06 -8.16 -3.89
N VAL A 28 -1.52 -7.04 -4.35
CA VAL A 28 -2.14 -5.71 -4.23
C VAL A 28 -2.66 -5.30 -5.60
N ILE A 29 -3.95 -5.00 -5.70
CA ILE A 29 -4.60 -4.60 -6.95
C ILE A 29 -4.78 -3.08 -6.97
N GLY A 30 -4.09 -2.42 -7.89
CA GLY A 30 -4.00 -0.97 -8.05
C GLY A 30 -2.75 -0.39 -7.40
N ALA A 31 -1.99 0.42 -8.15
CA ALA A 31 -0.83 1.19 -7.70
C ALA A 31 -1.16 2.68 -7.54
N GLY A 32 -2.38 2.97 -7.09
CA GLY A 32 -2.76 4.28 -6.55
C GLY A 32 -2.19 4.51 -5.15
N ILE A 33 -2.53 5.64 -4.53
CA ILE A 33 -2.02 6.01 -3.20
C ILE A 33 -2.27 4.92 -2.14
N CYS A 34 -3.45 4.30 -2.16
CA CYS A 34 -3.81 3.21 -1.25
C CYS A 34 -2.94 1.98 -1.48
N GLY A 35 -2.79 1.53 -2.73
CA GLY A 35 -1.98 0.35 -3.04
C GLY A 35 -0.50 0.54 -2.73
N LEU A 36 0.05 1.74 -2.96
CA LEU A 36 1.43 2.07 -2.60
C LEU A 36 1.63 2.07 -1.08
N LEU A 37 0.69 2.61 -0.31
CA LEU A 37 0.73 2.55 1.16
C LEU A 37 0.60 1.12 1.68
N THR A 38 -0.38 0.36 1.18
CA THR A 38 -0.57 -1.05 1.56
C THR A 38 0.70 -1.84 1.29
N THR A 39 1.30 -1.67 0.11
CA THR A 39 2.58 -2.28 -0.24
C THR A 39 3.68 -1.88 0.73
N ARG A 40 3.81 -0.58 1.05
CA ARG A 40 4.81 -0.08 2.01
C ARG A 40 4.68 -0.75 3.38
N GLU A 41 3.47 -0.86 3.93
CA GLU A 41 3.28 -1.47 5.25
C GLU A 41 3.49 -2.99 5.21
N LEU A 42 3.02 -3.68 4.16
CA LEU A 42 3.27 -5.12 3.99
C LEU A 42 4.77 -5.44 3.88
N LEU A 43 5.53 -4.60 3.18
CA LEU A 43 6.99 -4.74 3.10
C LEU A 43 7.67 -4.51 4.46
N ARG A 44 7.16 -3.58 5.30
CA ARG A 44 7.66 -3.38 6.67
C ARG A 44 7.42 -4.59 7.56
N GLU A 45 6.29 -5.27 7.35
CA GLU A 45 5.94 -6.54 8.00
C GLU A 45 6.61 -7.75 7.33
N LYS A 46 7.59 -7.53 6.44
CA LYS A 46 8.39 -8.56 5.76
C LYS A 46 7.57 -9.57 4.95
N GLN A 47 6.44 -9.13 4.39
CA GLN A 47 5.61 -9.94 3.49
C GLN A 47 6.17 -9.92 2.06
N GLN A 48 5.84 -10.94 1.26
CA GLN A 48 6.16 -10.98 -0.17
C GLN A 48 5.00 -10.36 -0.94
N VAL A 49 5.23 -9.23 -1.62
CA VAL A 49 4.15 -8.45 -2.23
C VAL A 49 4.35 -8.31 -3.73
N THR A 50 3.29 -8.59 -4.49
CA THR A 50 3.20 -8.29 -5.93
C THR A 50 2.09 -7.27 -6.16
N VAL A 51 2.40 -6.17 -6.83
CA VAL A 51 1.45 -5.11 -7.15
C VAL A 51 1.05 -5.22 -8.62
N PHE A 52 -0.26 -5.17 -8.88
CA PHE A 52 -0.82 -5.17 -10.23
C PHE A 52 -1.44 -3.80 -10.52
N GLU A 53 -1.03 -3.15 -11.59
CA GLU A 53 -1.58 -1.89 -12.06
C GLU A 53 -2.01 -2.03 -13.53
N LYS A 54 -3.18 -1.51 -13.85
CA LYS A 54 -3.73 -1.55 -15.22
C LYS A 54 -3.02 -0.54 -16.12
N SER A 55 -2.67 0.61 -15.55
CA SER A 55 -1.98 1.72 -16.20
C SER A 55 -0.49 1.44 -16.42
N ASP A 56 0.13 2.20 -17.33
CA ASP A 56 1.59 2.24 -17.51
C ASP A 56 2.30 3.05 -16.41
N LYS A 57 1.53 3.76 -15.57
CA LYS A 57 2.03 4.65 -14.51
C LYS A 57 1.33 4.39 -13.18
N VAL A 58 2.11 4.45 -12.10
CA VAL A 58 1.61 4.49 -10.72
C VAL A 58 1.03 5.87 -10.37
N GLY A 59 0.15 5.91 -9.37
CA GLY A 59 -0.47 7.14 -8.86
C GLY A 59 -2.00 7.11 -8.86
N GLY A 60 -2.61 6.19 -9.61
CA GLY A 60 -4.07 6.04 -9.72
C GLY A 60 -4.70 7.34 -10.21
N THR A 61 -5.69 7.84 -9.47
CA THR A 61 -6.36 9.12 -9.77
C THR A 61 -5.40 10.30 -9.94
N TRP A 62 -4.22 10.31 -9.29
CA TRP A 62 -3.30 11.45 -9.36
C TRP A 62 -2.49 11.55 -10.67
N VAL A 63 -2.65 10.60 -11.59
CA VAL A 63 -2.09 10.69 -12.93
C VAL A 63 -3.09 11.41 -13.82
N TYR A 64 -2.76 12.61 -14.31
CA TYR A 64 -3.62 13.32 -15.25
C TYR A 64 -3.63 12.61 -16.61
N ASP A 65 -4.83 12.40 -17.14
CA ASP A 65 -5.08 11.84 -18.46
C ASP A 65 -5.98 12.82 -19.24
N PRO A 66 -5.54 13.35 -20.40
CA PRO A 66 -6.35 14.28 -21.17
C PRO A 66 -7.50 13.60 -21.93
N ARG A 67 -7.55 12.26 -21.97
CA ARG A 67 -8.63 11.53 -22.64
C ARG A 67 -9.93 11.66 -21.86
N VAL A 68 -11.04 11.63 -22.59
CA VAL A 68 -12.39 11.57 -22.05
C VAL A 68 -13.16 10.44 -22.70
N GLU A 69 -14.17 9.93 -22.01
CA GLU A 69 -15.06 8.87 -22.49
C GLU A 69 -16.09 9.48 -23.44
N ALA A 70 -15.61 9.93 -24.61
CA ALA A 70 -16.36 10.78 -25.52
C ALA A 70 -17.66 10.15 -26.02
N GLU A 71 -17.67 8.81 -26.13
CA GLU A 71 -18.84 8.04 -26.58
C GLU A 71 -19.93 7.96 -25.50
N ASP A 72 -19.58 8.13 -24.22
CA ASP A 72 -20.51 8.03 -23.10
C ASP A 72 -20.05 8.88 -21.90
N LEU A 73 -20.42 10.16 -21.94
CA LEU A 73 -20.08 11.13 -20.91
C LEU A 73 -20.76 10.87 -19.55
N LEU A 74 -21.85 10.08 -19.54
CA LEU A 74 -22.55 9.73 -18.31
C LEU A 74 -22.05 8.42 -17.71
N GLY A 75 -21.23 7.67 -18.46
CA GLY A 75 -20.65 6.41 -18.04
C GLY A 75 -21.67 5.30 -17.76
N LEU A 76 -22.79 5.31 -18.48
CA LEU A 76 -23.89 4.36 -18.33
C LEU A 76 -23.66 3.03 -19.04
N ASP A 77 -22.87 3.02 -20.13
CA ASP A 77 -22.54 1.81 -20.87
C ASP A 77 -21.44 1.02 -20.13
N PRO A 78 -21.69 -0.24 -19.73
CA PRO A 78 -20.66 -1.08 -19.10
C PRO A 78 -19.50 -1.47 -20.02
N ASN A 79 -19.66 -1.40 -21.35
CA ASN A 79 -18.65 -1.83 -22.34
C ASN A 79 -17.78 -0.69 -22.87
N ARG A 80 -17.99 0.53 -22.38
CA ARG A 80 -17.26 1.72 -22.81
C ARG A 80 -15.76 1.64 -22.48
N SER A 81 -14.98 2.48 -23.16
CA SER A 81 -13.60 2.73 -22.72
C SER A 81 -13.61 3.42 -21.34
N ILE A 82 -12.72 2.99 -20.43
CA ILE A 82 -12.67 3.51 -19.06
C ILE A 82 -11.40 4.33 -18.85
N VAL A 83 -11.56 5.64 -18.68
CA VAL A 83 -10.50 6.54 -18.19
C VAL A 83 -10.53 6.54 -16.66
N HIS A 84 -9.47 6.05 -16.03
CA HIS A 84 -9.45 5.87 -14.57
C HIS A 84 -9.30 7.20 -13.81
N SER A 85 -8.60 8.17 -14.38
CA SER A 85 -8.36 9.46 -13.76
C SER A 85 -9.56 10.39 -13.95
N SER A 86 -9.97 11.05 -12.88
CA SER A 86 -10.99 12.11 -12.93
C SER A 86 -10.40 13.50 -12.75
N LEU A 87 -9.08 13.66 -12.96
CA LEU A 87 -8.43 14.96 -12.90
C LEU A 87 -8.76 15.80 -14.13
N TYR A 88 -8.99 17.09 -13.90
CA TYR A 88 -9.00 18.12 -14.94
C TYR A 88 -7.70 18.92 -14.91
N SER A 89 -7.35 19.54 -16.03
CA SER A 89 -6.03 20.15 -16.26
C SER A 89 -5.63 21.21 -15.22
N SER A 90 -6.61 21.97 -14.70
CA SER A 90 -6.38 23.04 -13.73
C SER A 90 -6.60 22.62 -12.27
N LEU A 91 -6.79 21.32 -11.99
CA LEU A 91 -7.06 20.86 -10.63
C LEU A 91 -5.92 21.26 -9.69
N ARG A 92 -6.31 21.77 -8.53
CA ARG A 92 -5.44 22.03 -7.39
C ARG A 92 -5.96 21.24 -6.19
N THR A 93 -5.08 20.91 -5.26
CA THR A 93 -5.50 20.24 -4.02
C THR A 93 -6.43 21.16 -3.24
N ASN A 94 -7.50 20.59 -2.68
CA ASN A 94 -8.43 21.28 -1.80
C ASN A 94 -7.96 21.30 -0.33
N LEU A 95 -6.79 20.72 -0.05
CA LEU A 95 -6.14 20.69 1.24
C LEU A 95 -4.73 21.29 1.16
N PRO A 96 -4.24 21.93 2.24
CA PRO A 96 -2.83 22.27 2.38
C PRO A 96 -1.92 21.05 2.19
N ARG A 97 -0.85 21.20 1.40
CA ARG A 97 0.13 20.13 1.14
C ARG A 97 0.65 19.39 2.40
N PRO A 98 0.94 20.08 3.53
CA PRO A 98 1.37 19.41 4.76
C PRO A 98 0.34 18.39 5.30
N LEU A 99 -0.96 18.65 5.14
CA LEU A 99 -2.02 17.73 5.59
C LEU A 99 -2.15 16.49 4.72
N MET A 100 -1.72 16.56 3.47
CA MET A 100 -1.77 15.44 2.52
C MET A 100 -0.51 14.57 2.54
N SER A 101 0.52 14.99 3.27
CA SER A 101 1.79 14.28 3.35
C SER A 101 1.70 13.12 4.36
N PHE A 102 2.27 11.97 4.02
CA PHE A 102 2.39 10.88 5.00
C PHE A 102 3.50 11.17 6.00
N SER A 103 3.25 10.84 7.27
CA SER A 103 4.32 10.77 8.26
C SER A 103 5.27 9.62 7.89
N VAL A 104 6.51 9.96 7.58
CA VAL A 104 7.58 8.99 7.38
C VAL A 104 8.33 8.88 8.71
N LYS A 105 8.18 7.75 9.42
CA LYS A 105 9.09 7.41 10.52
C LYS A 105 10.52 7.37 9.96
N GLY A 106 11.38 8.29 10.41
CA GLY A 106 12.83 8.28 10.13
C GLY A 106 13.45 9.53 9.49
N ILE A 107 12.71 10.61 9.21
CA ILE A 107 13.29 11.87 8.67
C ILE A 107 13.30 13.02 9.69
N THR A 108 12.56 12.89 10.80
CA THR A 108 12.48 13.97 11.81
C THR A 108 13.68 14.04 12.77
N ASP A 109 14.65 13.13 12.67
CA ASP A 109 15.83 13.09 13.56
C ASP A 109 17.12 13.63 12.89
N LEU A 110 17.02 14.26 11.73
CA LEU A 110 18.13 14.98 11.08
C LEU A 110 17.87 16.49 11.14
N LYS A 111 18.01 17.05 12.35
CA LYS A 111 18.34 18.46 12.57
C LYS A 111 19.42 18.55 13.62
#